data_AF-A0AA90TPU1-F1
#
_entry.id   AF-A0AA90TPU1-F1
#
_cell.length_a   1.000
_cell.length_b   1.000
_cell.length_c   1.000
_cell.angle_alpha   90.00
_cell.angle_beta   90.00
_cell.angle_gamma   90.00
#
_symmetry.space_group_name_H-M   'P 1'
#
loop_
_entity.id
_entity.type
_entity.pdbx_description
1 polymer ?
#
loop_
_entity_poly.entity_id
_entity_poly.type
_entity_poly.pdbx_seq_one_letter_code
_entity_poly.pdbx_strand_id
1 'polypeptide(L)'
;MHLIVKCLPLLVAGAFASTACGQALLHIDASAPARAPLENQLQMGASVSPSGERIGANSQYLTRNGKPWMPVMGEFHYSRTPADEWEAELRKMKAAGIDIVATYIMWNHHEEQQGTYVWNGQRDLRRFVQL
;
A
#
# COMPACT_ATOMS: atom_id res chain seq x y z
N MET A 1 -2.42 -43.90 64.81
CA MET A 1 -2.68 -42.95 65.91
C MET A 1 -1.36 -42.51 66.51
N HIS A 2 -0.81 -41.40 66.03
CA HIS A 2 -0.15 -40.31 66.78
C HIS A 2 0.50 -39.36 65.76
N LEU A 3 -0.11 -38.19 65.67
CA LEU A 3 0.32 -37.01 64.94
C LEU A 3 1.36 -36.28 65.81
N ILE A 4 2.50 -35.85 65.26
CA ILE A 4 3.21 -34.68 65.79
C ILE A 4 3.69 -33.83 64.62
N VAL A 5 3.02 -32.68 64.48
CA VAL A 5 3.43 -31.52 63.68
C VAL A 5 4.45 -30.74 64.51
N LYS A 6 5.58 -30.35 63.91
CA LYS A 6 6.41 -29.24 64.40
C LYS A 6 6.42 -28.14 63.34
N CYS A 7 5.71 -27.07 63.64
CA CYS A 7 5.87 -25.77 63.03
C CYS A 7 6.96 -25.02 63.81
N LEU A 8 7.92 -24.39 63.12
CA LEU A 8 8.57 -23.12 63.51
C LEU A 8 9.44 -22.63 62.32
N PRO A 9 9.72 -21.32 62.19
CA PRO A 9 9.56 -20.59 60.95
C PRO A 9 10.94 -20.12 60.47
N LEU A 10 11.07 -19.71 59.22
CA LEU A 10 12.16 -18.79 58.89
C LEU A 10 11.71 -17.79 57.84
N LEU A 11 11.52 -16.58 58.33
CA LEU A 11 11.50 -15.31 57.61
C LEU A 11 12.70 -15.23 56.66
N VAL A 12 12.49 -15.12 55.34
CA VAL A 12 13.44 -14.40 54.47
C VAL A 12 12.68 -13.67 53.37
N ALA A 13 12.78 -12.33 53.49
CA ALA A 13 12.76 -11.29 52.47
C ALA A 13 12.35 -11.66 51.04
N GLY A 14 11.34 -10.93 50.55
CA GLY A 14 10.99 -10.89 49.15
C GLY A 14 12.17 -10.51 48.26
N ALA A 15 12.40 -11.32 47.25
CA ALA A 15 13.11 -10.91 46.05
C ALA A 15 12.05 -10.60 44.99
N PHE A 16 11.62 -9.34 44.90
CA PHE A 16 11.12 -8.84 43.63
C PHE A 16 12.32 -8.85 42.68
N ALA A 17 12.47 -9.95 41.93
CA ALA A 17 13.37 -9.98 40.79
C ALA A 17 12.77 -9.02 39.75
N SER A 18 13.23 -7.77 39.78
CA SER A 18 13.08 -6.87 38.65
C SER A 18 13.70 -7.59 37.45
N THR A 19 12.87 -8.15 36.59
CA THR A 19 13.28 -8.60 35.27
C THR A 19 13.76 -7.35 34.53
N ALA A 20 15.07 -7.12 34.60
CA ALA A 20 15.72 -6.20 33.68
C ALA A 20 15.40 -6.74 32.28
N CYS A 21 14.49 -6.07 31.59
CA CYS A 21 14.30 -6.25 30.16
C CYS A 21 15.59 -5.75 29.51
N GLY A 22 16.59 -6.63 29.45
CA GLY A 22 17.83 -6.38 28.74
C GLY A 22 17.44 -6.04 27.31
N GLN A 23 17.85 -4.86 26.85
CA GLN A 23 17.62 -4.45 25.47
C GLN A 23 18.25 -5.52 24.58
N ALA A 24 17.42 -6.33 23.92
CA ALA A 24 17.88 -7.26 22.92
C ALA A 24 18.46 -6.41 21.78
N LEU A 25 19.79 -6.30 21.75
CA LEU A 25 20.50 -5.66 20.66
C LEU A 25 20.27 -6.50 19.41
N LEU A 26 19.41 -6.01 18.52
CA LEU A 26 19.18 -6.59 17.20
C LEU A 26 20.44 -6.37 16.37
N HIS A 27 21.24 -7.42 16.23
CA HIS A 27 22.34 -7.45 15.28
C HIS A 27 21.75 -7.69 13.87
N ILE A 28 21.66 -6.61 13.09
CA ILE A 28 21.23 -6.67 11.69
C ILE A 28 22.49 -6.72 10.82
N ASP A 29 22.73 -7.88 10.21
CA ASP A 29 23.77 -8.05 9.19
C ASP A 29 23.17 -7.80 7.81
N ALA A 30 23.49 -6.64 7.22
CA ALA A 30 23.07 -6.27 5.87
C ALA A 30 24.06 -6.73 4.77
N SER A 31 25.12 -7.45 5.12
CA SER A 31 26.11 -7.96 4.15
C SER A 31 25.66 -9.26 3.48
N ALA A 32 24.75 -10.01 4.11
CA ALA A 32 24.15 -11.19 3.54
C ALA A 32 23.16 -10.81 2.41
N PRO A 33 23.06 -11.60 1.33
CA PRO A 33 22.09 -11.35 0.26
C PRO A 33 20.66 -11.45 0.80
N ALA A 34 19.81 -10.52 0.38
CA ALA A 34 18.39 -10.53 0.75
C ALA A 34 17.72 -11.83 0.27
N ARG A 35 16.88 -12.41 1.12
CA ARG A 35 16.10 -13.60 0.75
C ARG A 35 15.13 -13.25 -0.39
N ALA A 36 15.07 -14.09 -1.41
CA ALA A 36 14.10 -13.95 -2.49
C ALA A 36 12.66 -13.90 -1.93
N PRO A 37 11.81 -12.97 -2.38
CA PRO A 37 10.43 -12.91 -1.94
C PRO A 37 9.65 -14.17 -2.29
N LEU A 38 8.69 -14.53 -1.45
CA LEU A 38 7.74 -15.58 -1.80
C LEU A 38 6.83 -15.06 -2.91
N GLU A 39 6.80 -15.80 -4.01
CA GLU A 39 5.88 -15.60 -5.12
C GLU A 39 4.59 -16.40 -4.89
N ASN A 40 3.49 -15.99 -5.54
CA ASN A 40 2.21 -16.73 -5.61
C ASN A 40 1.46 -16.96 -4.28
N GLN A 41 1.91 -16.37 -3.15
CA GLN A 41 1.09 -16.30 -1.94
C GLN A 41 -0.12 -15.38 -2.12
N LEU A 42 0.11 -14.22 -2.74
CA LEU A 42 -0.97 -13.32 -3.13
C LEU A 42 -1.47 -13.76 -4.50
N GLN A 43 -2.64 -14.41 -4.56
CA GLN A 43 -3.29 -14.80 -5.82
C GLN A 43 -3.95 -13.59 -6.52
N MET A 44 -3.19 -12.50 -6.66
CA MET A 44 -3.66 -11.25 -7.28
C MET A 44 -3.59 -11.30 -8.81
N GLY A 45 -3.11 -12.42 -9.38
CA GLY A 45 -2.81 -12.55 -10.80
C GLY A 45 -1.75 -11.55 -11.25
N ALA A 46 -1.60 -11.40 -12.56
CA ALA A 46 -0.87 -10.29 -13.13
C ALA A 46 -1.62 -9.76 -14.33
N SER A 47 -1.82 -8.46 -14.34
CA SER A 47 -2.46 -7.76 -15.45
C SER A 47 -1.40 -7.48 -16.50
N VAL A 48 -1.64 -7.98 -17.72
CA VAL A 48 -0.82 -7.68 -18.89
C VAL A 48 -1.63 -6.75 -19.79
N SER A 49 -1.07 -5.59 -20.10
CA SER A 49 -1.68 -4.65 -21.03
C SER A 49 -1.64 -5.19 -22.46
N PRO A 50 -2.46 -4.66 -23.39
CA PRO A 50 -2.35 -4.98 -24.82
C PRO A 50 -0.96 -4.72 -25.43
N SER A 51 -0.18 -3.80 -24.85
CA SER A 51 1.21 -3.51 -25.25
C SER A 51 2.24 -4.47 -24.63
N GLY A 52 1.81 -5.45 -23.83
CA GLY A 52 2.68 -6.45 -23.18
C GLY A 52 3.26 -6.00 -21.84
N GLU A 53 2.85 -4.84 -21.32
CA GLU A 53 3.31 -4.35 -20.02
C GLU A 53 2.64 -5.12 -18.89
N ARG A 54 3.43 -5.64 -17.94
CA ARG A 54 2.94 -6.49 -16.85
C ARG A 54 3.06 -5.79 -15.50
N ILE A 55 1.94 -5.69 -14.79
CA ILE A 55 1.92 -5.32 -13.37
C ILE A 55 1.64 -6.59 -12.55
N GLY A 56 2.41 -6.81 -11.49
CA GLY A 56 2.22 -7.92 -10.57
C GLY A 56 2.52 -7.54 -9.13
N ALA A 57 2.31 -8.47 -8.22
CA ALA A 57 2.64 -8.34 -6.81
C ALA A 57 3.21 -9.66 -6.28
N ASN A 58 4.15 -9.58 -5.34
CA ASN A 58 4.58 -10.72 -4.54
C ASN A 58 4.34 -10.43 -3.06
N SER A 59 4.82 -11.29 -2.17
CA SER A 59 4.65 -11.13 -0.70
C SER A 59 5.28 -9.87 -0.10
N GLN A 60 6.06 -9.09 -0.85
CA GLN A 60 6.80 -7.93 -0.34
C GLN A 60 6.54 -6.63 -1.11
N TYR A 61 6.38 -6.68 -2.44
CA TYR A 61 6.30 -5.49 -3.28
C TYR A 61 5.56 -5.71 -4.59
N LEU A 62 5.26 -4.59 -5.27
CA LEU A 62 4.74 -4.58 -6.63
C LEU A 62 5.87 -4.76 -7.65
N THR A 63 5.53 -5.31 -8.80
CA THR A 63 6.44 -5.48 -9.92
C THR A 63 5.90 -4.85 -11.19
N ARG A 64 6.80 -4.23 -11.97
CA ARG A 64 6.54 -3.71 -13.31
C ARG A 64 7.50 -4.41 -14.27
N ASN A 65 6.96 -5.17 -15.21
CA ASN A 65 7.73 -6.02 -16.14
C ASN A 65 8.74 -6.94 -15.41
N GLY A 66 8.30 -7.53 -14.29
CA GLY A 66 9.11 -8.45 -13.47
C GLY A 66 10.15 -7.79 -12.57
N LYS A 67 10.30 -6.46 -12.61
CA LYS A 67 11.23 -5.72 -11.75
C LYS A 67 10.52 -5.12 -10.54
N PRO A 68 11.14 -5.07 -9.35
CA PRO A 68 10.57 -4.39 -8.19
C PRO A 68 10.20 -2.94 -8.53
N TRP A 69 9.01 -2.51 -8.11
CA TRP A 69 8.50 -1.17 -8.38
C TRP A 69 7.71 -0.67 -7.18
N MET A 70 8.00 0.56 -6.75
CA MET A 70 7.29 1.26 -5.69
C MET A 70 6.59 2.48 -6.32
N PRO A 71 5.34 2.34 -6.79
CA PRO A 71 4.64 3.46 -7.42
C PRO A 71 4.30 4.56 -6.41
N VAL A 72 4.40 5.81 -6.86
CA VAL A 72 3.79 6.95 -6.19
C VAL A 72 2.47 7.28 -6.89
N MET A 73 1.38 7.29 -6.13
CA MET A 73 0.04 7.59 -6.62
C MET A 73 -0.38 8.99 -6.18
N GLY A 74 -1.07 9.71 -7.06
CA GLY A 74 -1.75 10.96 -6.75
C GLY A 74 -3.19 10.95 -7.25
N GLU A 75 -4.09 11.57 -6.50
CA GLU A 75 -5.50 11.71 -6.86
C GLU A 75 -5.70 12.98 -7.69
N PHE A 76 -6.43 12.86 -8.80
CA PHE A 76 -6.85 13.97 -9.63
C PHE A 76 -8.25 13.70 -10.19
N HIS A 77 -9.23 14.54 -9.84
CA HIS A 77 -10.58 14.41 -10.39
C HIS A 77 -10.75 15.34 -11.59
N TYR A 78 -10.71 14.81 -12.81
CA TYR A 78 -10.90 15.62 -14.03
C TYR A 78 -12.23 16.39 -14.03
N SER A 79 -13.27 15.86 -13.39
CA SER A 79 -14.58 16.52 -13.27
C SER A 79 -14.55 17.81 -12.45
N ARG A 80 -13.50 18.05 -11.64
CA ARG A 80 -13.35 19.22 -10.76
C ARG A 80 -12.36 20.26 -11.29
N THR A 81 -11.69 19.99 -12.40
CA THR A 81 -10.69 20.88 -13.01
C THR A 81 -11.12 21.21 -14.42
N PRO A 82 -11.06 22.47 -14.90
CA PRO A 82 -11.38 22.81 -16.28
C PRO A 82 -10.63 21.93 -17.31
N ALA A 83 -11.32 21.52 -18.38
CA ALA A 83 -10.79 20.55 -19.34
C ALA A 83 -9.58 21.02 -20.15
N ASP A 84 -9.40 22.33 -20.27
CA ASP A 84 -8.22 22.97 -20.86
C ASP A 84 -7.00 22.98 -19.93
N GLU A 85 -7.19 22.73 -18.63
CA GLU A 85 -6.11 22.70 -17.63
C GLU A 85 -5.59 21.28 -17.34
N TRP A 86 -6.34 20.22 -17.68
CA TRP A 86 -6.00 18.83 -17.33
C TRP A 86 -4.55 18.46 -17.65
N GLU A 87 -4.09 18.72 -18.88
CA GLU A 87 -2.74 18.36 -19.30
C GLU A 87 -1.67 19.10 -18.49
N ALA A 88 -1.90 20.38 -18.19
CA ALA A 88 -0.96 21.17 -17.39
C ALA A 88 -0.85 20.62 -15.97
N GLU A 89 -1.97 20.22 -15.35
CA GLU A 89 -1.98 19.62 -14.02
C GLU A 89 -1.34 18.22 -14.00
N LEU A 90 -1.62 17.38 -14.99
CA LEU A 90 -0.99 16.06 -15.13
C LEU A 90 0.54 16.18 -15.30
N ARG A 91 1.01 17.18 -16.05
CA ARG A 91 2.45 17.48 -16.19
C ARG A 91 3.08 17.90 -14.86
N LYS A 92 2.37 18.70 -14.03
CA LYS A 92 2.84 19.06 -12.69
C LYS A 92 2.93 17.83 -11.78
N MET A 93 1.91 16.96 -11.81
CA MET A 93 1.93 15.70 -11.07
C MET A 93 3.13 14.85 -11.47
N LYS A 94 3.39 14.71 -12.78
CA LYS A 94 4.54 13.95 -13.27
C LYS A 94 5.87 14.57 -12.84
N ALA A 95 6.00 15.90 -12.91
CA ALA A 95 7.18 16.63 -12.45
C ALA A 95 7.41 16.50 -10.93
N ALA A 96 6.34 16.32 -10.15
CA ALA A 96 6.40 16.05 -8.71
C ALA A 96 6.75 14.59 -8.37
N GLY A 97 6.98 13.73 -9.37
CA GLY A 97 7.35 12.32 -9.18
C GLY A 97 6.17 11.37 -9.01
N ILE A 98 4.94 11.79 -9.36
CA ILE A 98 3.78 10.90 -9.36
C ILE A 98 3.80 10.02 -10.62
N ASP A 99 3.63 8.71 -10.43
CA ASP A 99 3.64 7.71 -11.50
C ASP A 99 2.25 7.21 -11.87
N ILE A 100 1.32 7.19 -10.91
CA ILE A 100 -0.04 6.71 -11.09
C ILE A 100 -1.01 7.83 -10.74
N VAL A 101 -1.93 8.13 -11.65
CA VAL A 101 -3.06 9.01 -11.39
C VAL A 101 -4.27 8.15 -11.04
N ALA A 102 -4.86 8.41 -9.89
CA ALA A 102 -6.19 7.91 -9.53
C ALA A 102 -7.22 9.00 -9.80
N THR A 103 -8.37 8.62 -10.38
CA THR A 103 -9.50 9.53 -10.60
C THR A 103 -10.80 8.81 -10.31
N TYR A 104 -11.74 9.50 -9.67
CA TYR A 104 -13.14 9.07 -9.67
C TYR A 104 -13.84 9.38 -10.99
N ILE A 105 -14.80 8.51 -11.33
CA ILE A 105 -15.80 8.76 -12.37
C ILE A 105 -17.12 9.03 -11.64
N MET A 106 -17.53 10.30 -11.63
CA MET A 106 -18.76 10.71 -10.96
C MET A 106 -19.95 10.38 -11.84
N TRP A 107 -20.72 9.36 -11.48
CA TRP A 107 -21.85 8.89 -12.30
C TRP A 107 -22.84 10.01 -12.66
N ASN A 108 -23.25 10.79 -11.65
CA ASN A 108 -24.13 11.94 -11.81
C ASN A 108 -23.57 13.05 -12.70
N HIS A 109 -22.25 13.11 -12.92
CA HIS A 109 -21.63 14.06 -13.85
C HIS A 109 -21.82 13.64 -15.30
N HIS A 110 -21.93 12.34 -15.56
CA HIS A 110 -22.16 11.79 -16.91
C HIS A 110 -23.63 11.54 -17.21
N GLU A 111 -24.47 11.25 -16.21
CA GLU A 111 -25.89 10.95 -16.37
C GLU A 111 -26.74 11.83 -15.46
N GLU A 112 -26.83 13.13 -15.77
CA GLU A 112 -27.67 14.07 -15.01
C GLU A 112 -29.17 13.80 -15.21
N GLN A 113 -29.53 13.28 -16.37
CA GLN A 113 -30.87 12.79 -16.69
C GLN A 113 -30.78 11.29 -16.98
N GLN A 114 -31.65 10.50 -16.36
CA GLN A 114 -31.67 9.04 -16.53
C GLN A 114 -31.70 8.65 -18.01
N GLY A 115 -30.81 7.75 -18.42
CA GLY A 115 -30.64 7.27 -19.78
C GLY A 115 -29.86 8.21 -20.71
N THR A 116 -29.51 9.43 -20.26
CA THR A 116 -28.84 10.44 -21.09
C THR A 116 -27.41 10.64 -20.62
N TYR A 117 -26.47 10.06 -21.36
CA TYR A 117 -25.05 10.14 -21.05
C TYR A 117 -24.32 11.21 -21.85
N VAL A 118 -23.49 12.01 -21.19
CA VAL A 118 -22.62 13.01 -21.83
C VAL A 118 -21.14 12.66 -21.59
N TRP A 119 -20.40 12.53 -22.70
CA TRP A 119 -18.98 12.11 -22.73
C TRP A 119 -18.09 13.07 -23.54
N ASN A 120 -18.45 14.35 -23.60
CA ASN A 120 -17.73 15.37 -24.37
C ASN A 120 -17.35 16.58 -23.49
N GLY A 121 -16.47 17.43 -24.01
CA GLY A 121 -16.03 18.64 -23.31
C GLY A 121 -15.49 18.33 -21.91
N GLN A 122 -16.08 18.96 -20.89
CA GLN A 122 -15.73 18.76 -19.48
C GLN A 122 -15.97 17.32 -18.96
N ARG A 123 -16.79 16.53 -19.67
CA ARG A 123 -17.16 15.15 -19.32
C ARG A 123 -16.44 14.11 -20.19
N ASP A 124 -15.44 14.53 -20.97
CA ASP A 124 -14.71 13.64 -21.87
C ASP A 124 -13.63 12.82 -21.14
N LEU A 125 -14.07 11.74 -20.50
CA LEU A 125 -13.18 10.79 -19.81
C LEU A 125 -12.15 10.18 -20.78
N ARG A 126 -12.53 9.92 -22.04
CA ARG A 126 -11.62 9.32 -23.02
C ARG A 126 -10.47 10.27 -23.30
N ARG A 127 -10.76 11.54 -23.57
CA ARG A 127 -9.74 12.57 -23.78
C ARG A 127 -8.83 12.66 -22.56
N PHE A 128 -9.39 12.70 -21.35
CA PHE A 128 -8.61 12.79 -20.12
C PHE A 128 -7.61 11.62 -19.97
N VAL A 129 -8.04 10.37 -20.20
CA VAL A 129 -7.19 9.16 -20.08
C VAL A 129 -6.13 9.06 -21.19
N GLN A 130 -6.28 9.80 -22.29
CA GLN A 130 -5.34 9.82 -23.41
C GLN A 130 -4.23 10.89 -23.29
N LEU A 131 -4.32 11.77 -22.28
CA LEU A 131 -3.26 12.75 -21.94
C LEU A 131 -2.08 12.07 -21.24
#